data_AF-A0A7C5K980-F1
#
_entry.id   AF-A0A7C5K980-F1
#
_cell.length_a   1.000
_cell.length_b   1.000
_cell.length_c   1.000
_cell.angle_alpha   90.00
_cell.angle_beta   90.00
_cell.angle_gamma   90.00
#
_symmetry.space_group_name_H-M   'P 1'
#
loop_
_entity.id
_entity.type
_entity.pdbx_description
1 polymer ?
#
loop_
_entity_poly.entity_id
_entity_poly.type
_entity_poly.pdbx_seq_one_letter_code
_entity_poly.pdbx_strand_id
1 'polypeptide(L)'
;RRGVKIRICVEEHKPYEKAAKIIEKLAENPNFIIRYVKETPETIVAIYDGKQAFVALSTEAHTPDVKSLWSNHPNFVTLAHAYFETKWRMADEIKK
;
A
#
# COMPACT_ATOMS: atom_id res chain seq x y z
N ARG A 1 0.67 1.78 19.87
CA ARG A 1 1.13 2.60 18.70
C ARG A 1 2.64 2.81 18.85
N ARG A 2 3.46 2.49 17.84
CA ARG A 2 4.95 2.54 17.93
C ARG A 2 5.58 3.75 17.19
N GLY A 3 4.81 4.79 16.91
CA GLY A 3 5.29 5.98 16.17
C GLY A 3 5.58 5.75 14.68
N VAL A 4 5.36 4.55 14.14
CA VAL A 4 5.61 4.22 12.73
C VAL A 4 4.72 5.06 11.81
N LYS A 5 5.32 5.66 10.77
CA LYS A 5 4.60 6.33 9.70
C LYS A 5 4.04 5.28 8.73
N ILE A 6 2.75 5.33 8.48
CA ILE A 6 2.05 4.37 7.61
C ILE A 6 1.43 5.16 6.46
N ARG A 7 1.76 4.79 5.22
CA ARG A 7 1.17 5.35 4.01
C ARG A 7 0.50 4.25 3.21
N ILE A 8 -0.77 4.44 2.86
CA ILE A 8 -1.54 3.50 2.04
C ILE A 8 -2.11 4.23 0.83
N CYS A 9 -1.91 3.65 -0.35
CA CYS A 9 -2.48 4.11 -1.61
C CYS A 9 -3.40 3.02 -2.14
N VAL A 10 -4.70 3.27 -2.27
CA VAL A 10 -5.70 2.26 -2.66
C VAL A 10 -6.71 2.82 -3.66
N GLU A 11 -7.37 1.94 -4.41
CA GLU A 11 -8.46 2.32 -5.31
C GLU A 11 -9.66 2.89 -4.51
N GLU A 12 -10.24 3.98 -5.01
CA GLU A 12 -11.37 4.69 -4.36
C GLU A 12 -12.65 3.84 -4.28
N HIS A 13 -12.93 3.01 -5.28
CA HIS A 13 -14.27 2.45 -5.53
C HIS A 13 -14.48 0.99 -5.08
N LYS A 14 -13.61 0.42 -4.23
CA LYS A 14 -13.74 -0.98 -3.76
C LYS A 14 -13.47 -1.16 -2.27
N PRO A 15 -14.31 -0.64 -1.36
CA PRO A 15 -14.21 -1.02 0.04
C PRO A 15 -14.74 -2.45 0.21
N TYR A 16 -13.83 -3.42 0.14
CA TYR A 16 -14.07 -4.73 0.74
C TYR A 16 -14.21 -4.55 2.26
N GLU A 17 -15.26 -5.10 2.87
CA GLU A 17 -15.61 -4.84 4.28
C GLU A 17 -14.44 -5.10 5.25
N LYS A 18 -13.62 -6.13 4.99
CA LYS A 18 -12.44 -6.40 5.83
C LYS A 18 -11.35 -5.33 5.66
N ALA A 19 -11.18 -4.78 4.46
CA ALA A 19 -10.21 -3.72 4.21
C ALA A 19 -10.61 -2.43 4.93
N ALA A 20 -11.90 -2.09 4.95
CA ALA A 20 -12.42 -0.96 5.71
C ALA A 20 -12.10 -1.04 7.21
N LYS A 21 -12.38 -2.20 7.85
CA LYS A 21 -12.06 -2.43 9.27
C LYS A 21 -10.56 -2.32 9.57
N ILE A 22 -9.71 -2.78 8.66
CA ILE A 22 -8.25 -2.64 8.79
C ILE A 22 -7.85 -1.17 8.70
N ILE A 23 -8.38 -0.43 7.73
CA ILE A 23 -8.11 1.01 7.56
C ILE A 23 -8.55 1.80 8.79
N GLU A 24 -9.74 1.53 9.34
CA GLU A 24 -10.23 2.15 10.57
C GLU A 24 -9.26 1.94 11.74
N LYS A 25 -8.82 0.69 11.94
CA LYS A 25 -7.83 0.35 12.98
C LYS A 25 -6.47 1.02 12.75
N LEU A 26 -6.04 1.17 11.49
CA LEU A 26 -4.80 1.85 11.16
C LEU A 26 -4.92 3.37 11.33
N ALA A 27 -6.09 3.94 11.06
CA ALA A 27 -6.39 5.36 11.21
C ALA A 27 -6.32 5.84 12.67
N GLU A 28 -6.36 4.92 13.63
CA GLU A 28 -6.00 5.22 15.00
C GLU A 28 -4.57 5.76 15.13
N ASN A 29 -3.61 5.30 14.31
CA ASN A 29 -2.23 5.81 14.39
C ASN A 29 -2.15 7.27 13.91
N PRO A 30 -1.63 8.22 14.71
CA PRO A 30 -1.54 9.63 14.30
C PRO A 30 -0.65 9.86 13.07
N ASN A 31 0.24 8.91 12.75
CA ASN A 31 1.12 8.98 11.59
C ASN A 31 0.58 8.16 10.39
N PHE A 32 -0.71 7.83 10.38
CA PHE A 32 -1.39 7.15 9.27
C PHE A 32 -1.86 8.16 8.22
N ILE A 33 -1.55 7.89 6.96
CA ILE A 33 -2.02 8.66 5.81
C ILE A 33 -2.53 7.67 4.76
N ILE A 34 -3.73 7.91 4.27
CA ILE A 34 -4.32 7.17 3.14
C ILE A 34 -4.58 8.14 1.99
N ARG A 35 -4.29 7.68 0.77
CA ARG A 35 -4.66 8.38 -0.46
C ARG A 35 -5.36 7.41 -1.40
N TYR A 36 -6.19 7.97 -2.27
CA TYR A 36 -7.00 7.20 -3.19
C TYR A 36 -6.57 7.44 -4.63
N VAL A 37 -6.46 6.36 -5.39
CA VAL A 37 -6.24 6.40 -6.84
C VAL A 37 -7.54 6.06 -7.56
N LYS A 38 -7.75 6.69 -8.72
CA LYS A 38 -8.94 6.47 -9.55
C LYS A 38 -8.93 5.10 -10.23
N GLU A 39 -7.74 4.59 -10.54
CA GLU A 39 -7.56 3.33 -11.25
C GLU A 39 -6.97 2.25 -10.31
N THR A 40 -7.37 1.00 -10.53
CA THR A 40 -6.77 -0.15 -9.83
C THR A 40 -5.26 -0.18 -10.11
N PRO A 41 -4.39 -0.20 -9.08
CA PRO A 41 -2.95 -0.34 -9.31
C PRO A 41 -2.61 -1.62 -10.07
N GLU A 42 -1.72 -1.50 -11.06
CA GLU A 42 -1.24 -2.61 -11.89
C GLU A 42 -0.43 -3.65 -11.10
N THR A 43 -0.03 -3.29 -9.88
CA THR A 43 0.62 -4.19 -8.94
C THR A 43 0.42 -3.73 -7.50
N ILE A 44 0.41 -4.69 -6.58
CA ILE A 44 0.36 -4.47 -5.14
C ILE A 44 1.78 -4.58 -4.60
N VAL A 45 2.24 -3.48 -3.98
CA VAL A 45 3.55 -3.43 -3.33
C VAL A 45 3.39 -3.03 -1.86
N ALA A 46 4.24 -3.56 -0.99
CA ALA A 46 4.46 -2.98 0.33
C ALA A 46 5.94 -2.87 0.63
N ILE A 47 6.29 -1.86 1.42
CA ILE A 47 7.66 -1.52 1.78
C ILE A 47 7.71 -1.35 3.29
N TYR A 48 8.65 -2.04 3.93
CA TYR A 48 8.83 -2.05 5.39
C TYR A 48 10.15 -1.39 5.73
N ASP A 49 10.08 -0.31 6.51
CA ASP A 49 11.22 0.50 6.98
C ASP A 49 12.22 0.94 5.89
N GLY A 50 11.79 0.93 4.63
CA GLY A 50 12.67 1.16 3.47
C GLY A 50 13.77 0.09 3.28
N LYS A 51 13.64 -1.07 3.91
CA LYS A 51 14.66 -2.15 3.92
C LYS A 51 14.20 -3.44 3.28
N GLN A 52 12.90 -3.68 3.24
CA GLN A 52 12.30 -4.86 2.64
C GLN A 52 11.08 -4.45 1.84
N ALA A 53 10.84 -5.14 0.74
CA ALA A 53 9.64 -4.93 -0.04
C ALA A 53 9.08 -6.27 -0.50
N PHE A 54 7.78 -6.26 -0.77
CA PHE A 54 7.15 -7.34 -1.51
C PHE A 54 6.34 -6.81 -2.68
N VAL A 55 6.21 -7.67 -3.69
CA VAL A 55 5.33 -7.48 -4.84
C VAL A 55 4.41 -8.70 -4.90
N ALA A 56 3.10 -8.48 -4.90
CA ALA A 56 2.14 -9.55 -5.12
C ALA A 56 2.15 -9.96 -6.60
N LEU A 57 2.08 -11.27 -6.87
CA LEU A 57 1.87 -11.82 -8.21
C LEU A 57 0.37 -11.92 -8.54
N SER A 58 -0.39 -10.91 -8.10
CA SER A 58 -1.80 -10.69 -8.38
C SER A 58 -2.10 -9.20 -8.21
N THR A 59 -3.00 -8.67 -9.03
CA THR A 59 -3.58 -7.33 -8.88
C THR A 59 -4.80 -7.32 -7.98
N GLU A 60 -5.33 -8.50 -7.64
CA GLU A 60 -6.46 -8.67 -6.77
C GLU A 60 -6.01 -8.90 -5.32
N ALA A 61 -6.26 -7.92 -4.46
CA ALA A 61 -5.85 -7.96 -3.05
C ALA A 61 -6.62 -8.99 -2.20
N HIS A 62 -7.68 -9.60 -2.74
CA HIS A 62 -8.58 -10.49 -2.00
C HIS A 62 -8.49 -11.95 -2.43
N THR A 63 -7.62 -12.27 -3.39
CA THR A 63 -7.40 -13.64 -3.79
C THR A 63 -6.65 -14.37 -2.67
N PRO A 64 -7.17 -15.48 -2.14
CA PRO A 64 -6.41 -16.32 -1.22
C PRO A 64 -5.16 -16.89 -1.91
N ASP A 65 -4.12 -17.19 -1.13
CA ASP A 65 -2.89 -17.86 -1.60
C ASP A 65 -2.12 -17.15 -2.72
N VAL A 66 -2.23 -15.81 -2.80
CA VAL A 66 -1.43 -15.01 -3.72
C VAL A 66 0.04 -15.17 -3.41
N LYS A 67 0.78 -15.69 -4.39
CA LYS A 67 2.25 -15.72 -4.33
C LYS A 67 2.79 -14.30 -4.34
N SER A 68 3.85 -14.08 -3.59
CA SER A 68 4.55 -12.80 -3.57
C SER A 68 6.04 -13.01 -3.70
N LEU A 69 6.70 -12.05 -4.34
CA LEU A 69 8.15 -11.92 -4.32
C LEU A 69 8.51 -11.05 -3.14
N TRP A 70 9.26 -11.61 -2.19
CA TRP A 70 9.80 -10.89 -1.03
C TRP A 70 11.30 -10.71 -1.21
N SER A 71 11.81 -9.49 -1.03
CA SER A 71 13.24 -9.25 -1.14
C SER A 71 13.68 -8.06 -0.30
N ASN A 72 14.91 -8.14 0.17
CA ASN A 72 15.67 -7.07 0.81
C ASN A 72 16.83 -6.58 -0.06
N HIS A 73 16.94 -7.05 -1.30
CA HIS A 73 17.97 -6.59 -2.22
C HIS A 73 17.76 -5.09 -2.50
N PRO A 74 18.78 -4.22 -2.36
CA PRO A 74 18.61 -2.77 -2.45
C PRO A 74 17.89 -2.33 -3.73
N ASN A 75 18.30 -2.84 -4.90
CA ASN A 75 17.68 -2.49 -6.18
C ASN A 75 16.18 -2.85 -6.26
N PHE A 76 15.77 -3.95 -5.62
CA PHE A 76 14.36 -4.35 -5.60
C PHE A 76 13.53 -3.42 -4.71
N VAL A 77 14.07 -3.06 -3.54
CA VAL A 77 13.43 -2.10 -2.63
C VAL A 77 13.33 -0.72 -3.28
N THR A 78 14.38 -0.26 -3.95
CA THR A 78 14.37 1.00 -4.71
C THR A 78 13.32 1.00 -5.81
N LEU A 79 13.18 -0.11 -6.56
CA LEU A 79 12.16 -0.25 -7.60
C LEU A 79 10.74 -0.17 -7.01
N ALA A 80 10.46 -0.95 -5.94
CA ALA A 80 9.16 -0.93 -5.28
C ALA A 80 8.82 0.46 -4.72
N HIS A 81 9.82 1.15 -4.15
CA HIS A 81 9.67 2.51 -3.65
C HIS A 81 9.39 3.52 -4.76
N ALA A 82 10.10 3.45 -5.89
CA ALA A 82 9.87 4.32 -7.04
C ALA A 82 8.45 4.16 -7.61
N TYR A 83 7.98 2.91 -7.72
CA TYR A 83 6.61 2.61 -8.13
C TYR A 83 5.59 3.21 -7.14
N PHE A 84 5.75 2.95 -5.84
CA PHE A 84 4.84 3.47 -4.82
C PHE A 84 4.78 4.99 -4.85
N GLU A 85 5.92 5.68 -4.89
CA GLU A 85 5.97 7.15 -4.90
C GLU A 85 5.34 7.74 -6.17
N THR A 86 5.45 7.06 -7.30
CA THR A 86 4.78 7.48 -8.54
C THR A 86 3.27 7.44 -8.36
N LYS A 87 2.73 6.30 -7.91
CA LYS A 87 1.28 6.16 -7.68
C LYS A 87 0.81 7.12 -6.56
N TRP A 88 1.60 7.32 -5.50
CA TRP A 88 1.30 8.23 -4.40
C TRP A 88 1.16 9.70 -4.82
N ARG A 89 1.97 10.16 -5.78
CA ARG A 89 1.88 11.53 -6.31
C ARG A 89 0.69 11.74 -7.24
N MET A 90 0.26 10.68 -7.92
CA MET A 90 -0.93 10.68 -8.77
C MET A 90 -2.23 10.52 -7.98
N ALA A 91 -2.13 10.04 -6.74
CA ALA A 91 -3.27 9.82 -5.87
C ALA A 91 -3.80 11.15 -5.29
N ASP A 92 -5.12 11.30 -5.29
CA ASP A 92 -5.78 12.44 -4.70
C ASP A 92 -5.73 12.33 -3.16
N GLU A 93 -5.37 13.43 -2.50
CA GLU A 93 -5.44 13.53 -1.05
C GLU A 93 -6.86 13.96 -0.69
N ILE A 94 -7.72 13.01 -0.32
CA ILE A 94 -9.01 13.35 0.28
C ILE A 94 -8.72 13.92 1.67
N LYS A 95 -8.67 15.25 1.76
CA LYS A 95 -8.75 15.95 3.04
C LYS A 95 -10.12 15.64 3.63
N LYS A 96 -10.14 15.07 4.83
CA LYS A 96 -11.34 14.98 5.65
C LYS A 96 -11.98 16.35 5.85
#